data_AF-A0A961GG25-F1
#
_entry.id   AF-A0A961GG25-F1
#
_cell.length_a   1.000
_cell.length_b   1.000
_cell.length_c   1.000
_cell.angle_alpha   90.00
_cell.angle_beta   90.00
_cell.angle_gamma   90.00
#
_symmetry.space_group_name_H-M   'P 1'
#
loop_
_entity.id
_entity.type
_entity.pdbx_description
1 polymer ?
#
loop_
_entity_poly.entity_id
_entity_poly.type
_entity_poly.pdbx_seq_one_letter_code
_entity_poly.pdbx_strand_id
1 'polypeptide(L)'
;MTSDDPRTEPNGDELSASGAERRFVGLLEAAELMGGFSWLEREMFGVLGAWSATEGDPTDAVMLADHARRSIWHSQLWFDRIPELSNVDAESLVRAPSVEMADLMADLGGLTGTVERLVGGYRVMCTHLLSTYDAFGESIDSVSAPSVHRWLAFITSDLVEQWKWGERRLRELLDSPESVTSALEVQ
;
A
#
# COMPACT_ATOMS: atom_id res chain seq x y z
N MET A 1 -15.32 11.59 -71.14
CA MET A 1 -14.61 10.67 -70.24
C MET A 1 -13.93 11.56 -69.23
N THR A 2 -14.68 11.94 -68.21
CA THR A 2 -14.31 12.97 -67.22
C THR A 2 -14.50 12.30 -65.88
N SER A 3 -13.39 12.00 -65.21
CA SER A 3 -13.36 11.40 -63.89
C SER A 3 -13.06 12.53 -62.92
N ASP A 4 -14.03 12.86 -62.08
CA ASP A 4 -13.86 13.76 -60.95
C ASP A 4 -14.46 13.03 -59.74
N ASP A 5 -13.58 12.46 -58.94
CA ASP A 5 -13.89 11.69 -57.73
C ASP A 5 -13.51 12.55 -56.53
N PRO A 6 -14.48 13.05 -55.74
CA PRO A 6 -14.18 13.86 -54.58
C PRO A 6 -13.73 12.95 -53.45
N ARG A 7 -12.43 12.98 -53.15
CA ARG A 7 -11.90 12.46 -51.89
C ARG A 7 -12.52 13.26 -50.74
N THR A 8 -13.51 12.67 -50.09
CA THR A 8 -14.01 13.09 -48.79
C THR A 8 -12.86 13.03 -47.79
N GLU A 9 -12.31 14.18 -47.41
CA GLU A 9 -11.42 14.26 -46.24
C GLU A 9 -12.24 13.96 -44.98
N PRO A 10 -11.76 13.09 -44.08
CA PRO A 10 -12.44 12.88 -42.81
C PRO A 10 -12.30 14.14 -41.95
N ASN A 11 -13.46 14.65 -41.53
CA ASN A 11 -13.63 15.77 -40.61
C ASN A 11 -12.73 15.61 -39.37
N GLY A 12 -11.91 16.63 -39.09
CA GLY A 12 -10.96 16.66 -37.97
C GLY A 12 -11.59 16.77 -36.56
N ASP A 13 -12.85 16.38 -36.40
CA ASP A 13 -13.63 16.58 -35.16
C ASP A 13 -13.90 15.28 -34.37
N GLU A 14 -13.40 14.11 -34.81
CA GLU A 14 -13.67 12.82 -34.13
C GLU A 14 -12.54 12.28 -33.25
N LEU A 15 -11.54 13.10 -32.88
CA LEU A 15 -10.51 12.72 -31.89
C LEU A 15 -10.68 13.38 -30.51
N SER A 16 -11.79 14.08 -30.27
CA SER A 16 -12.12 14.59 -28.92
C SER A 16 -12.83 13.53 -28.08
N ALA A 17 -12.20 12.36 -27.93
CA ALA A 17 -12.58 11.40 -26.90
C ALA A 17 -12.02 11.90 -25.56
N SER A 18 -12.83 12.67 -24.83
CA SER A 18 -12.81 12.76 -23.35
C SER A 18 -11.43 12.66 -22.70
N GLY A 19 -10.53 13.58 -23.05
CA GLY A 19 -9.28 13.78 -22.34
C GLY A 19 -9.56 14.52 -21.05
N ALA A 20 -10.01 13.83 -20.00
CA ALA A 20 -9.80 14.35 -18.65
C ALA A 20 -8.29 14.50 -18.52
N GLU A 21 -7.77 15.74 -18.56
CA GLU A 21 -6.35 16.02 -18.40
C GLU A 21 -5.89 15.29 -17.14
N ARG A 22 -5.04 14.27 -17.32
CA ARG A 22 -4.51 13.49 -16.21
C ARG A 22 -3.61 14.44 -15.41
N ARG A 23 -4.14 14.99 -14.33
CA ARG A 23 -3.42 15.91 -13.46
C ARG A 23 -2.48 15.10 -12.58
N PHE A 24 -1.20 15.20 -12.85
CA PHE A 24 -0.16 14.66 -11.98
C PHE A 24 -0.02 15.50 -10.71
N VAL A 25 0.36 14.86 -9.61
CA VAL A 25 0.64 15.56 -8.34
C VAL A 25 1.87 16.45 -8.46
N GLY A 26 1.89 17.54 -7.69
CA GLY A 26 3.06 18.42 -7.60
C GLY A 26 4.21 17.78 -6.81
N LEU A 27 5.43 18.31 -6.94
CA LEU A 27 6.61 17.78 -6.22
C LEU A 27 6.45 17.83 -4.69
N LEU A 28 5.86 18.90 -4.15
CA LEU A 28 5.61 19.01 -2.71
C LEU A 28 4.59 17.97 -2.23
N GLU A 29 3.50 17.82 -2.96
CA GLU A 29 2.46 16.84 -2.66
C GLU A 29 3.01 15.41 -2.74
N ALA A 30 3.81 15.10 -3.77
CA ALA A 30 4.51 13.82 -3.87
C ALA A 30 5.47 13.58 -2.69
N ALA A 31 6.21 14.61 -2.26
CA ALA A 31 7.10 14.52 -1.10
C ALA A 31 6.35 14.26 0.21
N GLU A 32 5.21 14.93 0.42
CA GLU A 32 4.34 14.72 1.58
C GLU A 32 3.75 13.30 1.59
N LEU A 33 3.29 12.79 0.43
CA LEU A 33 2.79 11.42 0.30
C LEU A 33 3.87 10.39 0.60
N MET A 34 5.07 10.54 0.01
CA MET A 34 6.19 9.63 0.27
C MET A 34 6.66 9.67 1.73
N GLY A 35 6.65 10.84 2.37
CA GLY A 35 6.90 10.97 3.82
C GLY A 35 5.85 10.22 4.65
N GLY A 36 4.57 10.34 4.28
CA GLY A 36 3.47 9.58 4.89
C GLY A 36 3.61 8.07 4.72
N PHE A 37 4.05 7.60 3.54
CA PHE A 37 4.30 6.17 3.30
C PHE A 37 5.48 5.66 4.12
N SER A 38 6.56 6.45 4.20
CA SER A 38 7.70 6.13 5.06
C SER A 38 7.28 5.99 6.53
N TRP A 39 6.40 6.87 7.01
CA TRP A 39 5.83 6.79 8.35
C TRP A 39 4.96 5.52 8.52
N LEU A 40 4.04 5.25 7.60
CA LEU A 40 3.14 4.08 7.66
C LEU A 40 3.92 2.76 7.74
N GLU A 41 4.92 2.59 6.89
CA GLU A 41 5.77 1.38 6.88
C GLU A 41 6.60 1.27 8.17
N ARG A 42 7.04 2.40 8.75
CA ARG A 42 7.75 2.39 10.04
C ARG A 42 6.84 1.96 11.19
N GLU A 43 5.59 2.40 11.20
CA GLU A 43 4.60 1.97 12.20
C GLU A 43 4.25 0.48 12.00
N MET A 44 4.08 0.03 10.76
CA MET A 44 3.85 -1.39 10.46
C MET A 44 5.02 -2.27 10.94
N PHE A 45 6.27 -1.84 10.79
CA PHE A 45 7.42 -2.52 11.39
C PHE A 45 7.28 -2.66 12.91
N GLY A 46 6.90 -1.58 13.60
CA GLY A 46 6.67 -1.60 15.05
C GLY A 46 5.59 -2.59 15.46
N VAL A 47 4.43 -2.54 14.79
CA VAL A 47 3.29 -3.43 15.06
C VAL A 47 3.63 -4.88 14.80
N LEU A 48 4.14 -5.21 13.60
CA LEU A 48 4.47 -6.59 13.22
C LEU A 48 5.60 -7.15 14.08
N GLY A 49 6.58 -6.33 14.44
CA GLY A 49 7.67 -6.72 15.36
C GLY A 49 7.15 -7.04 16.76
N ALA A 50 6.24 -6.24 17.30
CA ALA A 50 5.62 -6.49 18.60
C ALA A 50 4.74 -7.77 18.59
N TRP A 51 3.96 -7.98 17.52
CA TRP A 51 3.18 -9.20 17.35
C TRP A 51 4.07 -10.43 17.25
N SER A 52 5.13 -10.38 16.44
CA SER A 52 6.11 -11.47 16.31
C SER A 52 6.69 -11.90 17.67
N ALA A 53 6.99 -10.94 18.55
CA ALA A 53 7.53 -11.22 19.88
C ALA A 53 6.54 -11.90 20.85
N THR A 54 5.24 -11.83 20.56
CA THR A 54 4.17 -12.32 21.44
C THR A 54 3.33 -13.44 20.82
N GLU A 55 3.58 -13.78 19.55
CA GLU A 55 2.83 -14.80 18.83
C GLU A 55 3.14 -16.20 19.37
N GLY A 56 2.10 -17.01 19.57
CA GLY A 56 2.20 -18.33 20.17
C GLY A 56 2.65 -19.41 19.18
N ASP A 57 2.28 -19.27 17.91
CA ASP A 57 2.73 -20.16 16.85
C ASP A 57 4.13 -19.73 16.33
N PRO A 58 5.17 -20.58 16.44
CA PRO A 58 6.53 -20.21 16.03
C PRO A 58 6.67 -19.92 14.52
N THR A 59 5.85 -20.57 13.69
CA THR A 59 5.86 -20.34 12.24
C THR A 59 5.32 -18.94 11.93
N ASP A 60 4.20 -18.58 12.58
CA ASP A 60 3.60 -17.25 12.43
C ASP A 60 4.54 -16.16 12.98
N ALA A 61 5.18 -16.40 14.12
CA ALA A 61 6.14 -15.48 14.70
C ALA A 61 7.30 -15.15 13.74
N VAL A 62 7.86 -16.17 13.06
CA VAL A 62 8.94 -15.99 12.07
C VAL A 62 8.46 -15.20 10.86
N MET A 63 7.27 -15.50 10.36
CA MET A 63 6.70 -14.80 9.21
C MET A 63 6.39 -13.34 9.52
N LEU A 64 5.82 -13.05 10.70
CA LEU A 64 5.62 -11.69 11.18
C LEU A 64 6.94 -10.91 11.29
N ALA A 65 8.01 -11.55 11.77
CA ALA A 65 9.34 -10.94 11.82
C ALA A 65 9.91 -10.65 10.42
N ASP A 66 9.69 -11.54 9.44
CA ASP A 66 10.08 -11.29 8.05
C ASP A 66 9.35 -10.07 7.48
N HIS A 67 8.02 -10.03 7.64
CA HIS A 67 7.20 -8.93 7.15
C HIS A 67 7.57 -7.60 7.82
N ALA A 68 7.84 -7.60 9.13
CA ALA A 68 8.36 -6.43 9.83
C ALA A 68 9.67 -5.91 9.19
N ARG A 69 10.61 -6.81 8.88
CA ARG A 69 11.87 -6.43 8.20
C ARG A 69 11.64 -5.83 6.82
N ARG A 70 10.66 -6.34 6.06
CA ARG A 70 10.28 -5.76 4.78
C ARG A 70 9.72 -4.35 4.97
N SER A 71 8.81 -4.14 5.93
CA SER A 71 8.25 -2.81 6.20
C SER A 71 9.31 -1.78 6.58
N ILE A 72 10.27 -2.09 7.46
CA ILE A 72 11.33 -1.10 7.76
C ILE A 72 12.22 -0.80 6.55
N TRP A 73 12.44 -1.78 5.68
CA TRP A 73 13.17 -1.55 4.43
C TRP A 73 12.35 -0.70 3.45
N HIS A 74 11.05 -0.97 3.30
CA HIS A 74 10.14 -0.17 2.48
C HIS A 74 10.05 1.27 2.99
N SER A 75 10.02 1.48 4.31
CA SER A 75 10.06 2.80 4.94
C SER A 75 11.30 3.61 4.50
N GLN A 76 12.47 2.96 4.48
CA GLN A 76 13.73 3.57 4.02
C GLN A 76 13.71 3.83 2.52
N LEU A 77 13.18 2.89 1.72
CA LEU A 77 13.02 3.10 0.28
C LEU A 77 12.15 4.32 0.01
N TRP A 78 11.03 4.50 0.72
CA TRP A 78 10.20 5.69 0.58
C TRP A 78 10.94 6.97 0.95
N PHE A 79 11.64 6.96 2.08
CA PHE A 79 12.42 8.10 2.56
C PHE A 79 13.49 8.53 1.54
N ASP A 80 14.27 7.57 1.03
CA ASP A 80 15.33 7.78 0.05
C ASP A 80 14.83 8.28 -1.32
N ARG A 81 13.51 8.35 -1.54
CA ARG A 81 12.89 8.83 -2.78
C ARG A 81 12.10 10.12 -2.61
N ILE A 82 11.97 10.63 -1.38
CA ILE A 82 11.39 11.95 -1.14
C ILE A 82 12.14 12.98 -2.00
N PRO A 83 11.45 13.73 -2.88
CA PRO A 83 12.07 14.77 -3.69
C PRO A 83 12.82 15.79 -2.83
N GLU A 84 14.02 16.16 -3.26
CA GLU A 84 14.76 17.26 -2.62
C GLU A 84 14.07 18.59 -2.91
N LEU A 85 13.54 19.24 -1.88
CA LEU A 85 12.85 20.53 -1.96
C LEU A 85 13.62 21.60 -1.20
N SER A 86 13.75 22.78 -1.80
CA SER A 86 14.41 23.90 -1.13
C SER A 86 13.64 24.32 0.13
N ASN A 87 14.34 24.40 1.26
CA ASN A 87 13.80 24.79 2.58
C ASN A 87 12.79 23.81 3.20
N VAL A 88 12.73 22.56 2.74
CA VAL A 88 11.96 21.50 3.37
C VAL A 88 12.91 20.42 3.86
N ASP A 89 12.84 20.10 5.15
CA ASP A 89 13.57 18.97 5.73
C ASP A 89 12.79 17.68 5.45
N ALA A 90 13.41 16.69 4.83
CA ALA A 90 12.76 15.43 4.47
C ALA A 90 12.26 14.67 5.72
N GLU A 91 13.00 14.71 6.83
CA GLU A 91 12.58 14.06 8.08
C GLU A 91 11.27 14.67 8.62
N SER A 92 11.07 15.98 8.43
CA SER A 92 9.84 16.67 8.86
C SER A 92 8.58 16.22 8.09
N LEU A 93 8.75 15.57 6.94
CA LEU A 93 7.67 14.99 6.15
C LEU A 93 7.29 13.58 6.61
N VAL A 94 8.15 12.90 7.40
CA VAL A 94 7.90 11.54 7.89
C VAL A 94 6.99 11.56 9.12
N ARG A 95 5.70 11.77 8.86
CA ARG A 95 4.64 11.90 9.86
C ARG A 95 3.37 11.19 9.44
N ALA A 96 2.46 10.96 10.40
CA ALA A 96 1.16 10.38 10.12
C ALA A 96 0.41 11.17 9.02
N PRO A 97 -0.15 10.51 8.01
CA PRO A 97 -0.94 11.18 6.96
C PRO A 97 -2.16 11.93 7.50
N SER A 98 -2.74 11.43 8.61
CA SER A 98 -3.82 12.08 9.33
C SER A 98 -3.86 11.60 10.79
N VAL A 99 -4.67 12.26 11.63
CA VAL A 99 -4.90 11.83 13.03
C VAL A 99 -5.60 10.48 13.06
N GLU A 100 -6.58 10.26 12.19
CA GLU A 100 -7.33 9.01 12.10
C GLU A 100 -6.43 7.84 11.71
N MET A 101 -5.43 8.09 10.85
CA MET A 101 -4.44 7.07 10.51
C MET A 101 -3.50 6.75 11.68
N ALA A 102 -3.11 7.77 12.46
CA ALA A 102 -2.35 7.55 13.69
C ALA A 102 -3.13 6.72 14.72
N ASP A 103 -4.40 7.04 14.92
CA ASP A 103 -5.29 6.31 15.81
C ASP A 103 -5.51 4.87 15.32
N LEU A 104 -5.73 4.67 14.02
CA LEU A 104 -5.83 3.33 13.42
C LEU A 104 -4.59 2.48 13.66
N MET A 105 -3.38 3.05 13.50
CA MET A 105 -2.13 2.33 13.76
C MET A 105 -1.97 1.99 15.24
N ALA A 106 -2.40 2.87 16.15
CA ALA A 106 -2.41 2.59 17.58
C ALA A 106 -3.38 1.46 17.94
N ASP A 107 -4.61 1.51 17.41
CA ASP A 107 -5.64 0.47 17.61
C ASP A 107 -5.17 -0.89 17.06
N LEU A 108 -4.54 -0.88 15.87
CA LEU A 108 -3.93 -2.06 15.28
C LEU A 108 -2.85 -2.63 16.21
N GLY A 109 -1.92 -1.81 16.69
CA GLY A 109 -0.88 -2.24 17.63
C GLY A 109 -1.45 -2.90 18.90
N GLY A 110 -2.63 -2.46 19.35
CA GLY A 110 -3.33 -2.99 20.52
C GLY A 110 -3.96 -4.38 20.35
N LEU A 111 -4.01 -4.93 19.13
CA LEU A 111 -4.61 -6.25 18.89
C LEU A 111 -3.80 -7.38 19.53
N THR A 112 -4.48 -8.23 20.30
CA THR A 112 -3.83 -9.33 21.04
C THR A 112 -4.12 -10.71 20.48
N GLY A 113 -5.28 -10.92 19.84
CA GLY A 113 -5.65 -12.23 19.30
C GLY A 113 -5.11 -12.45 17.89
N THR A 114 -4.66 -13.67 17.59
CA THR A 114 -4.03 -14.02 16.30
C THR A 114 -4.97 -13.75 15.12
N VAL A 115 -6.26 -14.08 15.23
CA VAL A 115 -7.25 -13.86 14.15
C VAL A 115 -7.46 -12.35 13.92
N GLU A 116 -7.63 -11.58 14.99
CA GLU A 116 -7.81 -10.13 14.92
C GLU A 116 -6.58 -9.46 14.29
N ARG A 117 -5.37 -9.87 14.70
CA ARG A 117 -4.11 -9.40 14.11
C ARG A 117 -4.04 -9.71 12.62
N LEU A 118 -4.41 -10.92 12.20
CA LEU A 118 -4.41 -11.30 10.80
C LEU A 118 -5.42 -10.48 9.98
N VAL A 119 -6.62 -10.26 10.51
CA VAL A 119 -7.63 -9.43 9.86
C VAL A 119 -7.17 -7.96 9.79
N GLY A 120 -6.73 -7.38 10.90
CA GLY A 120 -6.28 -5.99 10.94
C GLY A 120 -5.05 -5.75 10.07
N GLY A 121 -4.02 -6.57 10.21
CA GLY A 121 -2.77 -6.41 9.47
C GLY A 121 -2.92 -6.69 7.97
N TYR A 122 -3.58 -7.79 7.60
CA TYR A 122 -3.59 -8.24 6.21
C TYR A 122 -4.86 -7.88 5.46
N ARG A 123 -6.05 -7.89 6.07
CA ARG A 123 -7.28 -7.49 5.36
C ARG A 123 -7.54 -5.99 5.37
N VAL A 124 -7.11 -5.28 6.40
CA VAL A 124 -7.32 -3.84 6.51
C VAL A 124 -6.07 -3.08 6.09
N MET A 125 -4.94 -3.27 6.76
CA MET A 125 -3.75 -2.44 6.49
C MET A 125 -3.06 -2.78 5.18
N CYS A 126 -2.80 -4.05 4.87
CA CYS A 126 -2.17 -4.40 3.60
C CYS A 126 -3.02 -3.98 2.40
N THR A 127 -4.35 -4.13 2.47
CA THR A 127 -5.23 -3.70 1.37
C THR A 127 -5.28 -2.18 1.24
N HIS A 128 -5.32 -1.45 2.36
CA HIS A 128 -5.21 0.01 2.36
C HIS A 128 -3.90 0.50 1.73
N LEU A 129 -2.77 -0.10 2.10
CA LEU A 129 -1.45 0.23 1.53
C LEU A 129 -1.42 -0.09 0.03
N LEU A 130 -1.91 -1.27 -0.39
CA LEU A 130 -1.98 -1.63 -1.81
C LEU A 130 -2.79 -0.61 -2.62
N SER A 131 -3.98 -0.24 -2.15
CA SER A 131 -4.83 0.76 -2.82
C SER A 131 -4.19 2.15 -2.83
N THR A 132 -3.52 2.54 -1.75
CA THR A 132 -2.87 3.85 -1.64
C THR A 132 -1.66 3.94 -2.58
N TYR A 133 -0.86 2.88 -2.64
CA TYR A 133 0.29 2.77 -3.53
C TYR A 133 -0.12 2.75 -5.00
N ASP A 134 -1.19 2.04 -5.34
CA ASP A 134 -1.76 2.03 -6.69
C ASP A 134 -2.22 3.44 -7.11
N ALA A 135 -3.04 4.10 -6.28
CA ALA A 135 -3.50 5.47 -6.53
C ALA A 135 -2.33 6.47 -6.65
N PHE A 136 -1.30 6.32 -5.81
CA PHE A 136 -0.10 7.14 -5.92
C PHE A 136 0.61 6.93 -7.25
N GLY A 137 0.78 5.67 -7.68
CA GLY A 137 1.38 5.32 -8.97
C GLY A 137 0.65 5.93 -10.16
N GLU A 138 -0.69 5.96 -10.13
CA GLU A 138 -1.50 6.62 -11.16
C GLU A 138 -1.33 8.15 -11.17
N SER A 139 -0.99 8.73 -10.02
CA SER A 139 -0.88 10.17 -9.81
C SER A 139 0.49 10.77 -10.18
N ILE A 140 1.51 9.93 -10.40
CA ILE A 140 2.87 10.36 -10.77
C ILE A 140 3.21 10.03 -12.23
N ASP A 141 3.89 10.96 -12.90
CA ASP A 141 4.27 10.77 -14.30
C ASP A 141 5.41 9.74 -14.45
N SER A 142 5.19 8.74 -15.32
CA SER A 142 6.13 7.64 -15.53
C SER A 142 7.37 8.03 -16.32
N VAL A 143 7.31 9.12 -17.08
CA VAL A 143 8.45 9.63 -17.85
C VAL A 143 9.44 10.35 -16.93
N SER A 144 8.93 11.17 -16.00
CA SER A 144 9.75 11.95 -15.06
C SER A 144 10.19 11.18 -13.81
N ALA A 145 9.43 10.16 -13.38
CA ALA A 145 9.73 9.39 -12.16
C ALA A 145 9.89 7.86 -12.38
N PRO A 146 10.68 7.39 -13.36
CA PRO A 146 10.76 5.96 -13.70
C PRO A 146 11.36 5.10 -12.58
N SER A 147 12.22 5.68 -11.73
CA SER A 147 12.76 4.99 -10.56
C SER A 147 11.69 4.76 -9.48
N VAL A 148 10.83 5.76 -9.23
CA VAL A 148 9.72 5.66 -8.27
C VAL A 148 8.75 4.58 -8.70
N HIS A 149 8.35 4.55 -9.98
CA HIS A 149 7.50 3.49 -10.53
C HIS A 149 8.08 2.08 -10.34
N ARG A 150 9.39 1.92 -10.53
CA ARG A 150 10.07 0.63 -10.33
C ARG A 150 10.03 0.18 -8.87
N TRP A 151 10.30 1.09 -7.94
CA TRP A 151 10.27 0.78 -6.51
C TRP A 151 8.86 0.55 -6.01
N LEU A 152 7.88 1.31 -6.52
CA LEU A 152 6.48 1.09 -6.24
C LEU A 152 6.04 -0.32 -6.65
N ALA A 153 6.37 -0.75 -7.87
CA ALA A 153 6.06 -2.09 -8.33
C ALA A 153 6.72 -3.18 -7.46
N PHE A 154 7.95 -2.93 -6.99
CA PHE A 154 8.67 -3.82 -6.09
C PHE A 154 7.97 -3.94 -4.72
N ILE A 155 7.70 -2.81 -4.06
CA ILE A 155 7.02 -2.74 -2.76
C ILE A 155 5.63 -3.38 -2.84
N THR A 156 4.85 -3.04 -3.87
CA THR A 156 3.53 -3.62 -4.10
C THR A 156 3.59 -5.14 -4.31
N SER A 157 4.61 -5.65 -5.01
CA SER A 157 4.80 -7.09 -5.16
C SER A 157 5.03 -7.79 -3.83
N ASP A 158 5.93 -7.25 -3.00
CA ASP A 158 6.18 -7.75 -1.64
C ASP A 158 4.89 -7.73 -0.81
N LEU A 159 4.13 -6.64 -0.87
CA LEU A 159 2.90 -6.47 -0.10
C LEU A 159 1.80 -7.43 -0.53
N VAL A 160 1.69 -7.74 -1.83
CA VAL A 160 0.79 -8.78 -2.35
C VAL A 160 1.17 -10.16 -1.84
N GLU A 161 2.46 -10.47 -1.72
CA GLU A 161 2.92 -11.74 -1.13
C GLU A 161 2.52 -11.85 0.35
N GLN A 162 2.73 -10.77 1.11
CA GLN A 162 2.34 -10.68 2.52
C GLN A 162 0.83 -10.86 2.70
N TRP A 163 0.03 -10.16 1.89
CA TRP A 163 -1.42 -10.32 1.87
C TRP A 163 -1.86 -11.77 1.59
N LYS A 164 -1.28 -12.41 0.57
CA LYS A 164 -1.57 -13.81 0.23
C LYS A 164 -1.21 -14.77 1.36
N TRP A 165 -0.12 -14.51 2.08
CA TRP A 165 0.24 -15.28 3.26
C TRP A 165 -0.81 -15.14 4.36
N GLY A 166 -1.18 -13.90 4.71
CA GLY A 166 -2.17 -13.62 5.75
C GLY A 166 -3.54 -14.24 5.44
N GLU A 167 -4.01 -14.13 4.19
CA GLU A 167 -5.27 -14.75 3.74
C GLU A 167 -5.26 -16.27 3.80
N ARG A 168 -4.11 -16.90 3.51
CA ARG A 168 -4.00 -18.36 3.62
C ARG A 168 -4.04 -18.77 5.08
N ARG A 169 -3.26 -18.10 5.94
CA ARG A 169 -3.19 -18.41 7.36
C ARG A 169 -4.52 -18.21 8.07
N LEU A 170 -5.22 -17.12 7.75
CA LEU A 170 -6.55 -16.85 8.29
C LEU A 170 -7.56 -17.94 7.92
N ARG A 171 -7.55 -18.42 6.67
CA ARG A 171 -8.41 -19.54 6.26
C ARG A 171 -8.09 -20.83 7.02
N GLU A 172 -6.82 -21.16 7.17
CA GLU A 172 -6.40 -22.35 7.93
C GLU A 172 -6.89 -22.32 9.38
N LEU A 173 -6.85 -21.16 10.03
CA LEU A 173 -7.35 -21.01 11.41
C LEU A 173 -8.88 -21.11 11.47
N LEU A 174 -9.59 -20.50 10.52
CA LEU A 174 -11.07 -20.52 10.46
C LEU A 174 -11.63 -21.88 10.08
N ASP A 175 -10.92 -22.66 9.26
CA ASP A 175 -11.31 -24.00 8.82
C ASP A 175 -10.92 -25.09 9.86
N SER A 176 -10.37 -24.71 11.01
CA SER A 176 -9.99 -25.65 12.08
C SER A 176 -11.19 -26.11 12.93
N PRO A 177 -11.18 -27.33 13.50
CA PRO A 177 -12.27 -27.84 14.34
C PRO A 177 -12.59 -27.00 15.59
N GLU A 178 -11.62 -26.27 16.13
CA GLU A 178 -11.79 -25.37 17.29
C GLU A 178 -12.64 -24.13 16.92
N SER A 179 -12.52 -23.64 15.69
CA SER A 179 -13.36 -22.57 15.12
C SER A 179 -14.82 -23.01 14.95
N VAL A 180 -15.05 -24.28 14.59
CA VAL A 180 -16.40 -24.88 14.55
C VAL A 180 -16.98 -24.99 15.96
N THR A 181 -16.16 -25.35 16.96
CA THR A 181 -16.62 -25.51 18.35
C THR A 181 -17.00 -24.15 18.97
N SER A 182 -16.21 -23.10 18.74
CA SER A 182 -16.53 -21.74 19.19
C SER A 182 -17.79 -21.16 18.51
N ALA A 183 -18.06 -21.54 17.26
CA ALA A 183 -19.30 -21.15 16.57
C ALA A 183 -20.55 -21.88 17.09
N LEU A 184 -20.37 -23.07 17.69
CA LEU A 184 -21.46 -23.86 18.28
C LEU A 184 -21.79 -23.43 19.73
N GLU A 185 -20.87 -22.79 20.44
CA GLU A 185 -21.08 -22.29 21.81
C GLU A 185 -21.80 -20.92 21.88
N VAL A 186 -22.02 -20.27 20.72
CA VAL A 186 -22.68 -18.96 20.61
C VAL A 186 -24.17 -19.07 20.18
N GLN A 187 -24.73 -20.29 20.13
CA GLN A 187 -26.17 -20.54 19.90
C GLN A 187 -26.91 -20.89 21.19
#